data_AF-A0A9E7A9V6-F1
#
_entry.id   AF-A0A9E7A9V6-F1
#
_cell.length_a   1.000
_cell.length_b   1.000
_cell.length_c   1.000
_cell.angle_alpha   90.00
_cell.angle_beta   90.00
_cell.angle_gamma   90.00
#
_symmetry.space_group_name_H-M   'P 1'
#
loop_
_entity.id
_entity.type
_entity.pdbx_description
1 polymer ?
#
loop_
_entity_poly.entity_id
_entity_poly.type
_entity_poly.pdbx_seq_one_letter_code
_entity_poly.pdbx_strand_id
1 'polypeptide(L)'
;MSSSAETHPAAPHHLPIFIPGADGSDGLMWITGAILVVSVVAFGLFFLRLHTLPERMAHRTHKLQFEIVAVLGLLALFTHIHMFWVAGLLLALIDIPDIVSPMRRIAGSSERIAGLQPGGGDMDAAIKAQAALPPKTQGH
;
A
#
# COMPACT_ATOMS: atom_id res chain seq x y z
N MET A 1 -37.00 -18.36 48.76
CA MET A 1 -38.25 -18.01 48.06
C MET A 1 -37.88 -17.12 46.89
N SER A 2 -37.71 -17.72 45.71
CA SER A 2 -37.42 -16.98 44.48
C SER A 2 -38.67 -16.22 44.08
N SER A 3 -38.62 -14.90 44.13
CA SER A 3 -39.64 -14.06 43.51
C SER A 3 -39.32 -14.01 42.02
N SER A 4 -39.92 -14.92 41.26
CA SER A 4 -40.05 -14.77 39.81
C SER A 4 -40.77 -13.44 39.59
N ALA A 5 -40.12 -12.45 38.99
CA ALA A 5 -40.78 -11.23 38.59
C ALA A 5 -41.88 -11.60 37.57
N GLU A 6 -43.11 -11.78 38.05
CA GLU A 6 -44.28 -11.99 37.20
C GLU A 6 -44.41 -10.77 36.30
N THR A 7 -44.12 -10.98 35.02
CA THR A 7 -44.37 -9.98 33.98
C THR A 7 -45.84 -9.61 34.01
N HIS A 8 -46.12 -8.32 34.24
CA HIS A 8 -47.48 -7.77 34.32
C HIS A 8 -48.30 -8.21 33.08
N PRO A 9 -49.55 -8.68 33.22
CA PRO A 9 -50.34 -9.21 32.10
C PRO A 9 -50.64 -8.19 30.99
N ALA A 10 -50.42 -6.89 31.26
CA ALA A 10 -50.46 -5.82 30.27
C ALA A 10 -49.09 -5.45 29.67
N ALA A 11 -48.02 -6.16 30.02
CA ALA A 11 -46.70 -5.96 29.45
C ALA A 11 -46.70 -6.41 27.98
N PRO A 12 -46.19 -5.59 27.04
CA PRO A 12 -46.09 -5.97 25.64
C PRO A 12 -45.32 -7.30 25.48
N HIS A 13 -45.94 -8.29 24.85
CA HIS A 13 -45.33 -9.62 24.63
C HIS A 13 -44.12 -9.61 23.69
N HIS A 14 -43.80 -8.46 23.08
CA HIS A 14 -42.59 -8.26 22.28
C HIS A 14 -42.02 -6.88 22.58
N LEU A 15 -40.76 -6.84 23.02
CA LEU A 15 -39.97 -5.62 23.01
C LEU A 15 -39.39 -5.44 21.61
N PRO A 16 -39.30 -4.21 21.10
CA PRO A 16 -38.67 -3.96 19.82
C PRO A 16 -37.18 -4.35 19.87
N ILE A 17 -36.66 -4.83 18.75
CA ILE A 17 -35.33 -5.47 18.63
C ILE A 17 -34.14 -4.60 19.06
N PHE A 18 -34.31 -3.29 19.16
CA PHE A 18 -33.27 -2.35 19.58
C PHE A 18 -33.22 -2.09 21.09
N ILE A 19 -34.10 -2.70 21.88
CA ILE A 19 -34.10 -2.61 23.34
C ILE A 19 -33.50 -3.90 23.94
N PRO A 20 -32.58 -3.82 24.91
CA PRO A 20 -32.08 -4.98 25.63
C PRO A 20 -33.21 -5.81 26.27
N GLY A 21 -33.10 -7.13 26.20
CA GLY A 21 -34.05 -8.04 26.82
C GLY A 21 -34.05 -7.94 28.34
N ALA A 22 -35.16 -8.35 28.97
CA ALA A 22 -35.28 -8.41 30.43
C ALA A 22 -34.32 -9.45 31.07
N ASP A 23 -33.77 -10.34 30.26
CA ASP A 23 -32.69 -11.28 30.58
C ASP A 23 -31.29 -10.65 30.53
N GLY A 24 -31.20 -9.35 30.19
CA GLY A 24 -29.95 -8.61 30.05
C GLY A 24 -29.23 -8.81 28.72
N SER A 25 -29.82 -9.58 27.78
CA SER A 25 -29.23 -9.78 26.46
C SER A 25 -29.46 -8.55 25.57
N ASP A 26 -28.39 -8.00 25.01
CA ASP A 26 -28.44 -6.90 24.03
C ASP A 26 -27.95 -7.40 22.67
N GLY A 27 -28.90 -7.64 21.76
CA GLY A 27 -28.61 -8.10 20.41
C GLY A 27 -27.83 -7.08 19.59
N LEU A 28 -28.08 -5.79 19.77
CA LEU A 28 -27.35 -4.74 19.05
C LEU A 28 -25.90 -4.64 19.52
N MET A 29 -25.65 -4.82 20.81
CA MET A 29 -24.29 -4.87 21.35
C MET A 29 -23.50 -6.05 20.75
N TRP A 30 -24.12 -7.23 20.64
CA TRP A 30 -23.50 -8.39 19.99
C TRP A 30 -23.22 -8.17 18.51
N ILE A 31 -24.18 -7.63 17.77
CA ILE A 31 -24.03 -7.34 16.33
C ILE A 31 -22.92 -6.32 16.11
N THR A 32 -22.89 -5.24 16.90
CA THR A 32 -21.85 -4.20 16.81
C THR A 32 -20.48 -4.76 17.15
N GLY A 33 -20.38 -5.58 18.19
CA GLY A 33 -19.15 -6.28 18.55
C GLY A 33 -18.66 -7.20 17.44
N ALA A 34 -19.57 -7.97 16.83
CA ALA A 34 -19.24 -8.84 15.69
C ALA A 34 -18.76 -8.04 14.48
N ILE A 35 -19.46 -6.94 14.12
CA ILE A 35 -19.06 -6.05 13.02
C ILE A 35 -17.68 -5.44 13.31
N LEU A 36 -17.42 -4.99 14.54
CA LEU A 36 -16.13 -4.43 14.93
C LEU A 36 -15.01 -5.46 14.74
N VAL A 37 -15.19 -6.68 15.26
CA VAL A 37 -14.20 -7.76 15.15
C VAL A 37 -13.97 -8.13 13.69
N VAL A 38 -15.04 -8.34 12.92
CA VAL A 38 -14.94 -8.64 11.48
C VAL A 38 -14.24 -7.52 10.73
N SER A 39 -14.55 -6.26 11.03
CA SER A 39 -13.92 -5.10 10.40
C SER A 39 -12.42 -5.08 10.71
N VAL A 40 -12.04 -5.17 11.98
CA VAL A 40 -10.62 -5.17 12.40
C VAL A 40 -9.86 -6.32 11.74
N VAL A 41 -10.42 -7.52 11.71
CA VAL A 41 -9.81 -8.67 11.06
C VAL A 41 -9.73 -8.48 9.54
N ALA A 42 -10.80 -8.02 8.89
CA ALA A 42 -10.82 -7.77 7.46
C ALA A 42 -9.80 -6.70 7.04
N PHE A 43 -9.74 -5.58 7.77
CA PHE A 43 -8.74 -4.53 7.54
C PHE A 43 -7.32 -5.00 7.86
N GLY A 44 -7.13 -5.81 8.91
CA GLY A 44 -5.85 -6.42 9.25
C GLY A 44 -5.35 -7.37 8.17
N LEU A 45 -6.21 -8.26 7.66
CA LEU A 45 -5.88 -9.15 6.54
C LEU A 45 -5.65 -8.36 5.24
N PHE A 46 -6.45 -7.33 4.98
CA PHE A 46 -6.28 -6.47 3.81
C PHE A 46 -4.94 -5.73 3.86
N PHE A 47 -4.54 -5.23 5.03
CA PHE A 47 -3.22 -4.61 5.26
C PHE A 47 -2.08 -5.61 5.03
N LEU A 48 -2.14 -6.80 5.64
CA LEU A 48 -1.12 -7.84 5.44
C LEU A 48 -1.03 -8.27 3.97
N ARG A 49 -2.16 -8.29 3.26
CA ARG A 49 -2.22 -8.62 1.83
C ARG A 49 -1.67 -7.49 0.95
N LEU A 50 -1.99 -6.23 1.26
CA LEU A 50 -1.40 -5.06 0.58
C LEU A 50 0.10 -4.91 0.84
N HIS A 51 0.60 -5.41 1.97
CA HIS A 51 2.04 -5.37 2.28
C HIS A 51 2.82 -6.50 1.59
N THR A 52 2.18 -7.62 1.27
CA THR A 52 2.85 -8.81 0.69
C THR A 52 2.74 -8.89 -0.84
N LEU A 53 1.75 -8.21 -1.44
CA LEU A 53 1.63 -8.06 -2.89
C LEU A 53 2.78 -7.27 -3.59
N PRO A 54 3.33 -6.18 -3.00
CA PRO A 54 4.44 -5.42 -3.59
C PRO A 54 5.69 -6.27 -3.81
N GLU A 55 5.95 -7.20 -2.90
CA GLU A 55 7.12 -8.07 -2.93
C GLU A 55 7.06 -9.07 -4.10
N ARG A 56 5.87 -9.57 -4.46
CA ARG A 56 5.69 -10.62 -5.47
C ARG A 56 5.67 -10.09 -6.92
N MET A 57 5.44 -8.80 -7.14
CA MET A 57 5.41 -8.19 -8.49
C MET A 57 6.75 -7.53 -8.89
N ALA A 58 7.75 -7.54 -8.01
CA ALA A 58 9.07 -6.96 -8.21
C ALA A 58 9.93 -7.61 -9.34
N HIS A 59 9.40 -8.54 -10.13
CA HIS A 59 10.12 -9.19 -11.24
C HIS A 59 9.83 -8.60 -12.63
N ARG A 60 8.99 -7.57 -12.77
CA ARG A 60 8.83 -6.82 -14.03
C ARG A 60 8.70 -5.31 -13.77
N THR A 61 9.78 -4.55 -13.99
CA THR A 61 9.88 -3.13 -14.40
C THR A 61 9.06 -2.00 -13.70
N HIS A 62 8.08 -2.24 -12.82
CA HIS A 62 7.26 -1.21 -12.14
C HIS A 62 7.55 -1.03 -10.64
N LYS A 63 8.79 -1.31 -10.17
CA LYS A 63 9.12 -1.38 -8.73
C LYS A 63 8.76 -0.14 -7.90
N LEU A 64 8.90 1.07 -8.46
CA LEU A 64 8.76 2.33 -7.71
C LEU A 64 7.30 2.71 -7.44
N GLN A 65 6.39 2.38 -8.35
CA GLN A 65 4.96 2.72 -8.22
C GLN A 65 4.29 1.91 -7.11
N PHE A 66 4.58 0.61 -7.05
CA PHE A 66 4.03 -0.28 -6.01
C PHE A 66 4.62 0.00 -4.62
N GLU A 67 5.87 0.47 -4.55
CA GLU A 67 6.49 0.91 -3.30
C GLU A 67 5.81 2.17 -2.75
N ILE A 68 5.58 3.18 -3.59
CA ILE A 68 4.87 4.40 -3.20
C ILE A 68 3.43 4.10 -2.76
N VAL A 69 2.73 3.21 -3.47
CA VAL A 69 1.37 2.77 -3.10
C VAL A 69 1.36 2.08 -1.73
N ALA A 70 2.34 1.23 -1.43
CA ALA A 70 2.47 0.56 -0.14
C ALA A 70 2.74 1.55 1.01
N VAL A 71 3.63 2.52 0.80
CA VAL A 71 3.92 3.57 1.78
C VAL A 71 2.71 4.48 2.02
N LEU A 72 1.97 4.85 0.97
CA LEU A 72 0.72 5.63 1.10
C LEU A 72 -0.35 4.88 1.90
N GLY A 73 -0.47 3.56 1.69
CA GLY A 73 -1.38 2.72 2.48
C GLY A 73 -1.00 2.64 3.95
N LEU A 74 0.29 2.51 4.27
CA LEU A 74 0.80 2.53 5.64
C LEU A 74 0.54 3.89 6.32
N LEU A 75 0.79 4.99 5.61
CA LEU A 75 0.49 6.36 6.08
C LEU A 75 -1.00 6.58 6.32
N ALA A 76 -1.86 6.10 5.42
CA ALA A 76 -3.33 6.20 5.56
C ALA A 76 -3.82 5.50 6.84
N LEU A 77 -3.24 4.34 7.17
CA LEU A 77 -3.61 3.56 8.34
C LEU A 77 -3.08 4.20 9.64
N PHE A 78 -1.85 4.71 9.62
CA PHE A 78 -1.25 5.40 10.77
C PHE A 78 -1.97 6.73 11.09
N THR A 79 -2.34 7.49 10.06
CA THR A 79 -2.99 8.81 10.22
C THR A 79 -4.51 8.74 10.26
N HIS A 80 -5.11 7.61 9.90
CA HIS A 80 -6.56 7.44 9.73
C HIS A 80 -7.20 8.37 8.66
N ILE A 81 -6.38 8.98 7.80
CA ILE A 81 -6.84 9.86 6.73
C ILE A 81 -7.17 9.02 5.50
N HIS A 82 -8.47 8.93 5.20
CA HIS A 82 -9.02 8.11 4.12
C HIS A 82 -8.58 8.61 2.73
N MET A 83 -8.20 9.88 2.63
CA MET A 83 -7.71 10.51 1.40
C MET A 83 -6.43 9.84 0.88
N PHE A 84 -5.52 9.42 1.77
CA PHE A 84 -4.29 8.71 1.40
C PHE A 84 -4.58 7.29 0.90
N TRP A 85 -5.61 6.64 1.44
CA TRP A 85 -6.07 5.33 0.96
C TRP A 85 -6.66 5.45 -0.46
N VAL A 86 -7.53 6.43 -0.68
CA VAL A 86 -8.10 6.71 -2.01
C VAL A 86 -7.00 7.05 -3.01
N ALA A 87 -6.05 7.92 -2.63
CA ALA A 87 -4.93 8.28 -3.48
C ALA A 87 -4.04 7.07 -3.84
N GLY A 88 -3.75 6.20 -2.87
CA GLY A 88 -3.00 4.96 -3.11
C GLY A 88 -3.73 4.00 -4.05
N LEU A 89 -5.05 3.87 -3.91
CA LEU A 89 -5.88 3.04 -4.78
C LEU A 89 -5.97 3.62 -6.20
N LEU A 90 -6.12 4.94 -6.33
CA LEU A 90 -6.11 5.64 -7.62
C LEU A 90 -4.77 5.47 -8.32
N LEU A 91 -3.66 5.62 -7.58
CA LEU A 91 -2.30 5.47 -8.07
C LEU A 91 -1.99 4.02 -8.45
N ALA A 92 -2.63 3.04 -7.83
CA ALA A 92 -2.52 1.63 -8.21
C ALA A 92 -3.36 1.29 -9.46
N LEU A 93 -4.47 1.99 -9.68
CA LEU A 93 -5.35 1.79 -10.83
C LEU A 93 -4.82 2.48 -12.10
N ILE A 94 -4.12 3.60 -11.92
CA ILE A 94 -3.45 4.32 -13.00
C ILE A 94 -2.01 3.81 -13.05
N ASP A 95 -1.71 2.87 -13.93
CA ASP A 95 -0.32 2.49 -14.23
C ASP A 95 0.41 3.75 -14.69
N ILE A 96 1.29 4.31 -13.84
CA ILE A 96 2.19 5.37 -14.30
C ILE A 96 3.18 4.65 -15.22
N PRO A 97 3.15 4.93 -16.54
CA PRO A 97 4.09 4.31 -17.44
C PRO A 97 5.51 4.68 -17.00
N ASP A 98 6.47 3.76 -17.10
CA ASP A 98 7.88 4.05 -16.81
C ASP A 98 8.37 5.18 -17.72
N ILE A 99 8.29 6.43 -17.23
CA ILE A 99 8.64 7.66 -17.99
C ILE A 99 10.16 7.81 -18.06
N VAL A 100 10.90 7.17 -17.16
CA VAL A 100 12.35 7.35 -17.02
C VAL A 100 13.12 6.47 -18.03
N SER A 101 12.68 5.23 -18.27
CA SER A 101 13.26 4.37 -19.33
C SER A 101 13.34 5.01 -20.72
N PRO A 102 12.24 5.58 -21.27
CA PRO A 102 12.27 6.24 -22.57
C PRO A 102 13.13 7.50 -22.55
N MET A 103 13.13 8.29 -21.46
CA MET A 103 14.03 9.45 -21.34
C MET A 103 15.51 9.04 -21.36
N ARG A 104 15.88 7.95 -20.66
CA ARG A 104 17.25 7.41 -20.68
C ARG A 104 17.64 6.86 -22.05
N ARG A 105 16.69 6.26 -22.78
CA ARG A 105 16.90 5.85 -24.18
C ARG A 105 17.11 7.03 -25.11
N ILE A 106 16.38 8.13 -24.92
CA ILE A 106 16.54 9.36 -25.70
C ILE A 106 17.91 9.98 -25.42
N ALA A 107 18.31 10.13 -24.15
CA ALA A 107 19.62 10.62 -23.77
C ALA A 107 20.76 9.79 -24.39
N GLY A 108 20.68 8.46 -24.28
CA GLY A 108 21.67 7.56 -24.89
C GLY A 108 21.62 7.53 -26.43
N SER A 109 20.50 7.91 -27.06
CA SER A 109 20.42 8.08 -28.51
C SER A 109 21.02 9.42 -28.97
N SER A 110 20.83 10.50 -28.20
CA SER A 110 21.41 11.82 -28.45
C SER A 110 22.93 11.81 -28.30
N GLU A 111 23.47 11.11 -27.30
CA GLU A 111 24.91 10.88 -27.16
C GLU A 111 25.48 10.16 -28.39
N ARG A 112 24.76 9.12 -28.88
CA ARG A 112 25.16 8.36 -30.06
C ARG A 112 25.18 9.21 -31.34
N ILE A 113 24.22 10.14 -31.48
CA ILE A 113 24.15 11.10 -32.60
C ILE A 113 25.27 12.15 -32.50
N ALA A 114 25.64 12.55 -31.28
CA ALA A 114 26.74 13.48 -31.03
C ALA A 114 28.14 12.85 -31.15
N GLY A 115 28.25 11.55 -31.49
CA GLY A 115 29.51 10.82 -31.54
C GLY A 115 30.14 10.56 -30.17
N LEU A 116 29.39 10.76 -29.08
CA LEU A 116 29.80 10.48 -27.72
C LEU A 116 29.47 9.01 -27.39
N GLN A 117 30.31 8.36 -26.57
CA GLN A 117 30.02 7.02 -26.10
C GLN A 117 28.72 7.03 -25.27
N PRO A 118 27.79 6.07 -25.48
CA PRO A 118 26.57 5.97 -24.68
C PRO A 118 26.90 5.83 -23.19
N GLY A 119 26.36 6.72 -22.36
CA GLY A 119 26.67 6.83 -20.93
C GLY A 119 27.79 7.81 -20.60
N GLY A 120 28.29 8.60 -21.56
CA GLY A 120 29.37 9.56 -21.35
C GLY A 120 29.06 10.70 -20.36
N GLY A 121 27.79 10.94 -20.07
CA GLY A 121 27.35 11.85 -19.00
C GLY A 121 27.35 11.24 -17.59
N ASP A 122 27.42 9.91 -17.46
CA ASP A 122 27.51 9.23 -16.17
C ASP A 122 28.99 9.28 -15.73
N MET A 123 29.29 9.96 -14.62
CA MET A 123 30.65 10.04 -14.04
C MET A 123 31.29 8.65 -13.87
N ASP A 124 30.49 7.60 -13.68
CA ASP A 124 30.92 6.19 -13.62
C ASP A 124 31.51 5.65 -14.93
N ALA A 125 31.03 6.09 -16.08
CA ALA A 125 31.57 5.68 -17.38
C ALA A 125 32.93 6.32 -17.65
N ALA A 126 33.09 7.60 -17.27
CA ALA A 126 34.37 8.30 -17.33
C ALA A 126 35.42 7.64 -16.41
N ILE A 127 35.01 7.23 -15.21
CA ILE A 127 35.88 6.50 -14.26
C ILE A 127 36.29 5.13 -14.80
N LYS A 128 35.36 4.35 -15.38
CA LYS A 128 35.69 3.04 -16.01
C LYS A 128 36.60 3.20 -17.24
N ALA A 129 36.37 4.21 -18.07
CA ALA A 129 37.21 4.49 -19.24
C ALA A 129 38.63 4.90 -18.83
N GLN A 130 38.79 5.68 -17.75
CA GLN A 130 40.10 6.02 -17.21
C GLN A 130 40.81 4.84 -16.52
N ALA A 131 40.06 3.97 -15.85
CA ALA A 131 40.61 2.75 -15.23
C ALA A 131 41.06 1.69 -16.27
N ALA A 132 40.52 1.74 -17.49
CA ALA A 132 40.87 0.82 -18.58
C ALA A 132 42.06 1.28 -19.44
N LEU A 133 42.61 2.48 -19.22
CA LEU A 133 43.85 2.88 -19.89
C LEU A 133 45.05 2.18 -19.22
N PRO A 134 45.94 1.51 -19.98
CA PRO A 134 47.18 0.99 -19.41
C PRO A 134 48.04 2.13 -18.85
N PRO A 135 48.77 1.91 -17.74
CA PRO A 135 49.62 2.94 -17.17
C PRO A 135 50.59 3.43 -18.24
N LYS A 136 50.58 4.74 -18.50
CA LYS A 136 51.59 5.38 -19.36
C LYS A 136 52.96 5.07 -18.76
N THR A 137 53.71 4.19 -19.42
CA THR A 137 55.13 4.02 -19.19
C THR A 137 55.80 5.36 -19.47
N GLN A 138 56.06 6.12 -18.41
CA GLN A 138 56.96 7.26 -18.46
C GLN A 138 58.35 6.69 -18.69
N GLY A 139 58.79 6.71 -19.96
CA GLY A 139 60.18 6.46 -20.32
C GLY A 139 60.97 7.76 -20.17
N HIS A 140 61.85 7.78 -19.18
CA HIS A 140 63.08 8.56 -19.17
C HIS A 140 64.18 7.69 -18.58
#